data_AF-A0A660VLB8-F1
#
_entry.id   AF-A0A660VLB8-F1
#
_cell.length_a   1.000
_cell.length_b   1.000
_cell.length_c   1.000
_cell.angle_alpha   90.00
_cell.angle_beta   90.00
_cell.angle_gamma   90.00
#
_symmetry.space_group_name_H-M   'P 1'
#
loop_
_entity.id
_entity.type
_entity.pdbx_description
1 polymer ?
#
loop_
_entity_poly.entity_id
_entity_poly.type
_entity_poly.pdbx_seq_one_letter_code
_entity_poly.pdbx_strand_id
1 'polypeptide(L)'
;MSGESADNPIVIMAEDEITGVQMEYMHIEAERCDCGGKWEVLEQALIEHDGKPYDQIRVRCERCGLERDFFFDISAFYGRL
;
A
#
# COMPACT_ATOMS: atom_id res chain seq x y z
N MET A 1 12.23 6.03 0.29
CA MET A 1 11.06 6.69 0.91
C MET A 1 10.31 5.66 1.75
N SER A 2 9.36 6.05 2.62
CA SER A 2 8.52 5.07 3.33
C SER A 2 7.64 4.28 2.36
N GLY A 3 7.38 3.01 2.67
CA GLY A 3 6.49 2.13 1.91
C GLY A 3 7.08 1.52 0.64
N GLU A 4 8.38 1.65 0.36
CA GLU A 4 9.00 1.09 -0.85
C GLU A 4 9.43 -0.38 -0.70
N SER A 5 9.37 -0.94 0.50
CA SER A 5 9.72 -2.34 0.79
C SER A 5 9.08 -2.82 2.10
N ALA A 6 9.04 -4.14 2.30
CA ALA A 6 8.59 -4.74 3.55
C ALA A 6 9.46 -4.38 4.77
N ASP A 7 10.73 -4.01 4.56
CA ASP A 7 11.64 -3.56 5.62
C ASP A 7 11.36 -2.12 6.08
N ASN A 8 10.61 -1.34 5.29
CA ASN A 8 10.20 0.02 5.61
C ASN A 8 8.76 0.28 5.14
N PRO A 9 7.76 -0.41 5.71
CA PRO A 9 6.37 -0.37 5.26
C PRO A 9 5.67 0.89 5.77
N ILE A 10 4.51 1.20 5.19
CA ILE A 10 3.54 2.14 5.76
C ILE A 10 2.70 1.37 6.78
N VAL A 11 2.66 1.81 8.03
CA VAL A 11 1.89 1.13 9.07
C VAL A 11 0.46 1.64 9.07
N ILE A 12 -0.51 0.74 8.87
CA ILE A 12 -1.94 1.05 8.95
C ILE A 12 -2.51 0.49 10.26
N MET A 13 -3.13 1.37 11.03
CA MET A 13 -3.80 1.01 12.28
C MET A 13 -5.30 1.11 12.07
N ALA A 14 -5.98 -0.03 12.01
CA ALA A 14 -7.41 -0.13 11.80
C ALA A 14 -8.03 -1.17 12.73
N GLU A 15 -9.35 -1.10 12.89
CA GLU A 15 -10.11 -2.03 13.74
C GLU A 15 -10.36 -3.38 13.04
N ASP A 16 -10.58 -3.33 11.73
CA ASP A 16 -10.90 -4.47 10.87
C ASP A 16 -10.28 -4.32 9.46
N GLU A 17 -10.35 -5.39 8.67
CA GLU A 17 -9.83 -5.45 7.30
C GLU A 17 -10.50 -4.46 6.37
N ILE A 18 -11.81 -4.21 6.51
CA ILE A 18 -12.54 -3.30 5.61
C ILE A 18 -12.00 -1.87 5.77
N THR A 19 -11.86 -1.44 7.01
CA THR A 19 -11.34 -0.12 7.37
C THR A 19 -9.86 0.00 7.00
N GLY A 20 -9.07 -1.04 7.26
CA GLY A 20 -7.65 -1.09 6.89
C GLY A 20 -7.42 -0.90 5.40
N VAL A 21 -8.10 -1.70 4.57
CA VAL A 21 -8.01 -1.59 3.10
C VAL A 21 -8.43 -0.21 2.61
N GLN A 22 -9.50 0.38 3.15
CA GLN A 22 -9.90 1.73 2.78
C GLN A 22 -8.80 2.77 3.07
N MET A 23 -8.10 2.65 4.19
CA MET A 23 -7.00 3.56 4.54
C MET A 23 -5.80 3.42 3.60
N GLU A 24 -5.48 2.22 3.11
CA GLU A 24 -4.41 1.98 2.14
C GLU A 24 -4.68 2.70 0.82
N TYR A 25 -5.89 2.55 0.26
CA TYR A 25 -6.28 3.23 -0.97
C TYR A 25 -6.29 4.75 -0.78
N MET A 26 -6.80 5.25 0.35
CA MET A 26 -6.74 6.70 0.66
C MET A 26 -5.31 7.23 0.70
N HIS A 27 -4.36 6.44 1.22
CA HIS A 27 -2.94 6.82 1.22
C HIS A 27 -2.40 6.97 -0.21
N ILE A 28 -2.64 5.98 -1.07
CA ILE A 28 -2.20 6.01 -2.48
C ILE A 28 -2.85 7.18 -3.23
N GLU A 29 -4.15 7.42 -3.02
CA GLU A 29 -4.89 8.50 -3.65
C GLU A 29 -4.43 9.90 -3.21
N ALA A 30 -3.92 10.04 -1.99
CA ALA A 30 -3.37 11.28 -1.47
C ALA A 30 -1.97 11.58 -2.03
N GLU A 31 -1.17 10.54 -2.30
CA GLU A 31 0.16 10.68 -2.88
C GLU A 31 0.12 11.09 -4.37
N ARG A 32 1.21 11.72 -4.82
CA ARG A 32 1.43 12.03 -6.23
C ARG A 32 2.77 11.47 -6.67
N CYS A 33 2.84 11.06 -7.92
CA CYS A 33 4.12 10.79 -8.57
C CYS A 33 4.96 12.08 -8.58
N ASP A 34 6.29 11.96 -8.58
CA ASP A 34 7.20 13.11 -8.68
C ASP A 34 6.94 13.99 -9.92
N CYS A 35 6.37 13.40 -10.98
CA CYS A 35 5.94 14.16 -12.17
C CYS A 35 4.60 14.91 -11.96
N GLY A 36 3.99 14.83 -10.78
CA GLY A 36 2.69 15.39 -10.42
C GLY A 36 1.47 14.57 -10.84
N GLY A 37 1.66 13.41 -11.48
CA GLY A 37 0.57 12.54 -11.91
C GLY A 37 -0.07 11.76 -10.76
N LYS A 38 -1.30 11.29 -10.98
CA LYS A 38 -1.99 10.37 -10.07
C LYS A 38 -1.48 8.93 -10.25
N TRP A 39 -1.68 8.13 -9.22
CA TRP A 39 -1.41 6.70 -9.24
C TRP A 39 -2.68 5.93 -9.64
N GLU A 40 -2.53 5.02 -10.59
CA GLU A 40 -3.50 3.99 -10.96
C GLU A 40 -3.05 2.68 -10.30
N VAL A 41 -3.94 2.01 -9.56
CA VAL A 41 -3.66 0.68 -8.98
C VAL A 41 -3.69 -0.37 -10.09
N LEU A 42 -2.62 -1.16 -10.18
CA LEU A 42 -2.49 -2.25 -11.15
C LEU A 42 -2.79 -3.62 -10.52
N GLU A 43 -2.24 -3.86 -9.33
CA GLU A 43 -2.29 -5.15 -8.66
C GLU A 43 -2.17 -4.95 -7.15
N GLN A 44 -2.83 -5.82 -6.38
CA GLN A 44 -2.68 -5.94 -4.94
C GLN A 44 -2.39 -7.40 -4.60
N ALA A 45 -1.43 -7.63 -3.70
CA ALA A 45 -1.03 -8.95 -3.24
C ALA A 45 -0.73 -8.95 -1.74
N LEU A 46 -1.18 -10.00 -1.06
CA LEU A 46 -0.76 -10.29 0.31
C LEU A 46 0.61 -10.97 0.27
N ILE A 47 1.56 -10.43 1.02
CA ILE A 47 2.92 -10.94 1.17
C ILE A 47 3.20 -11.25 2.64
N GLU A 48 3.88 -12.35 2.89
CA GLU A 48 4.47 -12.65 4.19
C GLU A 48 5.98 -12.40 4.14
N HIS A 49 6.50 -11.56 5.04
CA HIS A 49 7.93 -11.29 5.18
C HIS A 49 8.29 -11.28 6.67
N ASP A 50 9.33 -12.00 7.06
CA ASP A 50 9.73 -12.17 8.46
C ASP A 50 8.58 -12.52 9.44
N GLY A 51 7.61 -13.33 8.97
CA GLY A 51 6.46 -13.79 9.75
C GLY A 51 5.39 -12.72 10.01
N LYS A 52 5.41 -11.61 9.26
CA LYS A 52 4.39 -10.57 9.29
C LYS A 52 3.65 -10.46 7.95
N PRO A 53 2.32 -10.19 7.97
CA PRO A 53 1.55 -9.93 6.78
C PRO A 53 1.72 -8.49 6.31
N TYR A 54 1.87 -8.33 5.00
CA TYR A 54 1.95 -7.05 4.32
C TYR A 54 1.06 -7.05 3.10
N ASP A 55 0.40 -5.94 2.83
CA ASP A 55 -0.23 -5.72 1.54
C ASP A 55 0.74 -4.96 0.62
N GLN A 56 1.06 -5.58 -0.51
CA GLN A 56 1.80 -4.96 -1.60
C GLN A 56 0.81 -4.46 -2.65
N ILE A 57 0.81 -3.17 -2.92
CA ILE A 57 0.00 -2.56 -3.99
C ILE A 57 0.93 -1.98 -5.04
N ARG A 58 0.90 -2.56 -6.25
CA ARG A 58 1.59 -2.02 -7.42
C ARG A 58 0.73 -0.94 -8.06
N VAL A 59 1.35 0.20 -8.32
CA VAL A 59 0.73 1.34 -9.00
C VAL A 59 1.52 1.77 -10.22
N ARG A 60 0.84 2.46 -11.12
CA ARG A 60 1.43 3.16 -12.27
C ARG A 60 0.99 4.60 -12.31
N CYS A 61 1.91 5.51 -12.62
CA CYS A 61 1.58 6.90 -12.81
C CYS A 61 0.84 7.08 -14.14
N GLU A 62 -0.37 7.64 -14.10
CA GLU A 62 -1.18 7.90 -15.31
C GLU A 62 -0.53 8.92 -16.25
N ARG A 63 0.42 9.73 -15.76
CA ARG A 63 1.07 10.80 -16.55
C ARG A 63 2.38 10.36 -17.20
N CYS A 64 3.30 9.76 -16.44
CA CYS A 64 4.64 9.40 -16.94
C CYS A 64 4.86 7.89 -17.09
N GLY A 65 3.91 7.05 -16.65
CA GLY A 65 4.02 5.59 -16.73
C GLY A 65 4.97 4.97 -15.71
N LEU A 66 5.56 5.74 -14.79
CA LEU A 66 6.40 5.20 -13.72
C LEU A 66 5.60 4.19 -12.89
N GLU A 67 6.19 3.04 -12.58
CA GLU A 67 5.62 2.06 -11.67
C GLU A 67 6.30 2.14 -10.30
N ARG A 68 5.54 1.87 -9.25
CA ARG A 68 5.99 1.82 -7.86
C ARG A 68 5.17 0.78 -7.11
N ASP A 69 5.82 0.11 -6.16
CA ASP A 69 5.15 -0.74 -5.19
C ASP A 69 5.03 -0.01 -3.85
N PHE A 70 3.84 -0.07 -3.24
CA PHE A 70 3.58 0.32 -1.87
C PHE A 70 3.48 -0.92 -1.00
N PHE A 71 4.15 -0.92 0.16
CA PHE A 71 4.06 -1.98 1.16
C PHE A 71 3.39 -1.43 2.42
N PHE A 72 2.29 -2.06 2.85
CA PHE A 72 1.55 -1.72 4.05
C PHE A 72 1.69 -2.82 5.10
N ASP A 73 2.06 -2.47 6.34
CA ASP A 73 2.02 -3.40 7.47
C ASP A 73 0.58 -3.46 7.99
N ILE A 74 -0.06 -4.61 7.77
CA ILE A 74 -1.45 -4.88 8.12
C ILE A 74 -1.60 -5.76 9.36
N SER A 75 -0.50 -6.01 10.08
CA SER A 75 -0.46 -6.89 11.25
C SER A 75 -1.49 -6.53 12.33
N ALA A 76 -1.90 -5.25 12.38
CA ALA A 76 -2.85 -4.75 13.37
C ALA A 76 -4.28 -5.31 13.19
N PHE A 77 -4.67 -5.63 11.95
CA PHE A 77 -6.04 -6.00 11.60
C PHE A 77 -6.16 -7.26 10.73
N TYR A 78 -5.05 -7.83 10.26
CA TYR A 78 -5.07 -9.07 9.48
C TYR A 78 -5.80 -10.21 10.20
N GLY A 79 -6.79 -10.81 9.53
CA GLY A 79 -7.65 -11.86 10.07
C GLY A 79 -8.79 -11.36 10.96
N ARG A 80 -9.06 -10.04 10.99
CA ARG A 80 -10.16 -9.43 11.77
C ARG A 80 -11.21 -8.83 10.82
N LEU A 81 -12.42 -9.37 10.86
CA LEU A 81 -13.58 -8.98 10.05
C LEU A 81 -14.60 -8.20 10.87
#